data_AF-A0A348V3P0-F1
#
_entry.id   AF-A0A348V3P0-F1
#
_cell.length_a   1.000
_cell.length_b   1.000
_cell.length_c   1.000
_cell.angle_alpha   90.00
_cell.angle_beta   90.00
_cell.angle_gamma   90.00
#
_symmetry.space_group_name_H-M   'P 1'
#
loop_
_entity.id
_entity.type
_entity.pdbx_description
1 polymer ?
#
loop_
_entity_poly.entity_id
_entity_poly.type
_entity_poly.pdbx_seq_one_letter_code
_entity_poly.pdbx_strand_id
1 'polypeptide(L)'
;ATINGSNVITGLGALEVYDALRWIKNSEIVAAMTLEVLNANMKAYDERVHKVRGYPGAITSAENIRRITEGSELLKQPGKKVQDAYSLRSTPQVVGAARDAWQWAKYMVEVELNGAADNPIFFPDEDLVLTGANFQGVPQALALELLGTAITTVCVLSERRVNRLMNPHLSVGLPAFLTR
;
A
#
# COMPACT_ATOMS: atom_id res chain seq x y z
N ALA A 1 -15.36 18.94 28.23
CA ALA A 1 -14.98 18.02 27.14
C ALA A 1 -13.59 18.41 26.64
N THR A 2 -12.54 17.70 27.07
CA THR A 2 -11.15 17.94 26.59
C THR A 2 -10.28 16.68 26.62
N ILE A 3 -10.53 15.78 27.58
CA ILE A 3 -9.71 14.57 27.78
C ILE A 3 -10.41 13.27 27.34
N ASN A 4 -11.70 13.34 27.03
CA ASN A 4 -12.49 12.17 26.67
C ASN A 4 -12.59 12.08 25.15
N GLY A 5 -12.33 10.91 24.60
CA GLY A 5 -12.23 10.69 23.16
C GLY A 5 -10.94 9.99 22.72
N SER A 6 -10.89 9.64 21.45
CA SER A 6 -9.76 8.93 20.82
C SER A 6 -8.75 9.88 20.15
N ASN A 7 -8.79 11.17 20.49
CA ASN A 7 -8.12 12.29 19.80
C ASN A 7 -6.64 12.03 19.44
N VAL A 8 -5.87 11.40 20.33
CA VAL A 8 -4.45 11.09 20.09
C VAL A 8 -4.28 10.03 19.00
N ILE A 9 -5.10 8.98 19.03
CA ILE A 9 -5.11 7.92 18.01
C ILE A 9 -5.50 8.53 16.67
N THR A 10 -6.54 9.36 16.65
CA THR A 10 -7.03 10.01 15.43
C THR A 10 -6.01 10.95 14.81
N GLY A 11 -5.38 11.81 15.64
CA GLY A 11 -4.37 12.75 15.19
C GLY A 11 -3.16 12.06 14.58
N LEU A 12 -2.61 11.06 15.27
CA LEU A 12 -1.48 10.27 14.76
C LEU A 12 -1.88 9.43 13.54
N GLY A 13 -3.01 8.74 13.61
CA GLY A 13 -3.54 7.92 12.53
C GLY A 13 -3.81 8.71 11.25
N ALA A 14 -4.27 9.95 11.34
CA ALA A 14 -4.47 10.82 10.18
C ALA A 14 -3.14 11.15 9.46
N LEU A 15 -2.08 11.45 10.23
CA LEU A 15 -0.74 11.67 9.69
C LEU A 15 -0.18 10.39 9.05
N GLU A 16 -0.29 9.26 9.74
CA GLU A 16 0.15 7.96 9.23
C GLU A 16 -0.56 7.57 7.93
N VAL A 17 -1.88 7.71 7.86
CA VAL A 17 -2.67 7.43 6.65
C VAL A 17 -2.27 8.37 5.51
N TYR A 18 -2.01 9.65 5.79
CA TYR A 18 -1.56 10.60 4.78
C TYR A 18 -0.20 10.20 4.18
N ASP A 19 0.78 9.89 5.04
CA ASP A 19 2.13 9.50 4.61
C ASP A 19 2.17 8.10 3.96
N ALA A 20 1.33 7.17 4.43
CA ALA A 20 1.23 5.83 3.87
C ALA A 20 0.88 5.85 2.37
N LEU A 21 -0.03 6.72 1.90
CA LEU A 21 -0.33 6.81 0.47
C LEU A 21 0.90 7.24 -0.35
N ARG A 22 1.65 8.23 0.16
CA ARG A 22 2.86 8.73 -0.50
C ARG A 22 3.92 7.63 -0.56
N TRP A 23 4.08 6.89 0.53
CA TRP A 23 4.96 5.74 0.62
C TRP A 23 4.57 4.62 -0.37
N ILE A 24 3.28 4.26 -0.44
CA ILE A 24 2.78 3.23 -1.37
C ILE A 24 3.06 3.64 -2.83
N LYS A 25 2.79 4.90 -3.19
CA LYS A 25 3.12 5.43 -4.52
C LYS A 25 4.62 5.32 -4.84
N ASN A 26 5.49 5.69 -3.90
CA ASN A 26 6.93 5.55 -4.07
C ASN A 26 7.37 4.09 -4.20
N SER A 27 6.71 3.17 -3.50
CA SER A 27 7.01 1.74 -3.58
C SER A 27 6.77 1.16 -5.00
N GLU A 28 5.79 1.70 -5.74
CA GLU A 28 5.51 1.33 -7.13
C GLU A 28 6.53 1.91 -8.10
N ILE A 29 7.00 3.13 -7.85
CA ILE A 29 8.09 3.74 -8.64
C ILE A 29 9.37 2.92 -8.49
N VAL A 30 9.76 2.60 -7.26
CA VAL A 30 10.93 1.74 -6.98
C VAL A 30 10.74 0.34 -7.56
N ALA A 31 9.52 -0.19 -7.53
CA ALA A 31 9.18 -1.45 -8.19
C ALA A 31 9.45 -1.39 -9.68
N ALA A 32 8.91 -0.37 -10.35
CA ALA A 32 9.06 -0.16 -11.79
C ALA A 32 10.52 -0.11 -12.20
N MET A 33 11.33 0.71 -11.52
CA MET A 33 12.77 0.80 -11.78
C MET A 33 13.47 -0.57 -11.64
N THR A 34 13.08 -1.35 -10.63
CA THR A 34 13.63 -2.70 -10.44
C THR A 34 13.21 -3.66 -11.56
N LEU A 35 11.96 -3.58 -12.02
CA LEU A 35 11.45 -4.39 -13.12
C LEU A 35 12.18 -4.09 -14.43
N GLU A 36 12.44 -2.81 -14.70
CA GLU A 36 13.19 -2.38 -15.89
C GLU A 36 14.60 -2.93 -15.88
N VAL A 37 15.35 -2.71 -14.79
CA VAL A 37 16.75 -3.15 -14.67
C VAL A 37 16.90 -4.67 -14.73
N LEU A 38 15.89 -5.41 -14.25
CA LEU A 38 15.88 -6.88 -14.31
C LEU A 38 15.22 -7.44 -15.58
N ASN A 39 14.91 -6.59 -16.56
CA ASN A 39 14.25 -6.93 -17.81
C ASN A 39 13.00 -7.82 -17.63
N ALA A 40 12.11 -7.41 -16.72
CA ALA A 40 10.96 -8.20 -16.32
C ALA A 40 9.95 -8.44 -17.46
N ASN A 41 9.22 -9.54 -17.36
CA ASN A 41 8.12 -9.92 -18.22
C ASN A 41 6.82 -9.20 -17.80
N MET A 42 6.52 -8.11 -18.52
CA MET A 42 5.37 -7.26 -18.24
C MET A 42 4.00 -7.89 -18.53
N LYS A 43 3.92 -9.12 -19.07
CA LYS A 43 2.62 -9.82 -19.22
C LYS A 43 1.89 -10.01 -17.89
N ALA A 44 2.64 -10.15 -16.79
CA ALA A 44 2.06 -10.26 -15.45
C ALA A 44 1.35 -8.98 -14.96
N TYR A 45 1.58 -7.86 -15.64
CA TYR A 45 1.02 -6.54 -15.33
C TYR A 45 -0.09 -6.16 -16.31
N ASP A 46 -0.49 -7.03 -17.24
CA ASP A 46 -1.58 -6.79 -18.17
C ASP A 46 -2.88 -6.53 -17.41
N GLU A 47 -3.62 -5.50 -17.79
CA GLU A 47 -4.85 -5.11 -17.08
C GLU A 47 -5.88 -6.24 -16.98
N ARG A 48 -5.96 -7.13 -17.97
CA ARG A 48 -6.93 -8.23 -18.01
C ARG A 48 -6.65 -9.23 -16.89
N VAL A 49 -5.38 -9.45 -16.53
CA VAL A 49 -4.98 -10.33 -15.42
C VAL A 49 -5.51 -9.82 -14.08
N HIS A 50 -5.56 -8.50 -13.90
CA HIS A 50 -6.03 -7.89 -12.66
C HIS A 50 -7.54 -7.70 -12.66
N LYS A 51 -8.13 -7.28 -13.80
CA LYS A 51 -9.57 -7.12 -13.97
C LYS A 51 -10.33 -8.43 -13.77
N VAL A 52 -9.83 -9.56 -14.29
CA VAL A 52 -10.49 -10.87 -14.11
C VAL A 52 -10.51 -11.32 -12.64
N ARG A 53 -9.55 -10.86 -11.83
CA ARG A 53 -9.50 -11.17 -10.38
C ARG A 53 -10.28 -10.16 -9.54
N GLY A 54 -10.38 -8.90 -9.96
CA GLY A 54 -11.33 -7.92 -9.44
C GLY A 54 -10.89 -7.06 -8.24
N TYR A 55 -9.64 -7.16 -7.77
CA TYR A 55 -9.16 -6.33 -6.65
C TYR A 55 -8.79 -4.91 -7.12
N PRO A 56 -9.45 -3.84 -6.63
CA PRO A 56 -9.23 -2.47 -7.11
C PRO A 56 -7.79 -1.98 -6.93
N GLY A 57 -7.19 -2.24 -5.77
CA GLY A 57 -5.80 -1.87 -5.49
C GLY A 57 -4.83 -2.54 -6.43
N ALA A 58 -5.05 -3.81 -6.78
CA ALA A 58 -4.18 -4.53 -7.72
C ALA A 58 -4.30 -4.02 -9.15
N ILE A 59 -5.52 -3.68 -9.60
CA ILE A 59 -5.77 -3.06 -10.90
C ILE A 59 -5.03 -1.72 -10.98
N THR A 60 -5.20 -0.87 -9.95
CA THR A 60 -4.55 0.44 -9.84
C THR A 60 -3.03 0.32 -9.83
N SER A 61 -2.49 -0.61 -9.05
CA SER A 61 -1.03 -0.81 -8.92
C SER A 61 -0.42 -1.27 -10.24
N ALA A 62 -1.07 -2.22 -10.92
CA ALA A 62 -0.63 -2.67 -12.24
C ALA A 62 -0.66 -1.54 -13.26
N GLU A 63 -1.71 -0.72 -13.26
CA GLU A 63 -1.83 0.44 -14.14
C GLU A 63 -0.72 1.46 -13.91
N ASN A 64 -0.47 1.84 -12.67
CA ASN A 64 0.59 2.80 -12.34
C ASN A 64 1.96 2.28 -12.80
N ILE A 65 2.27 1.02 -12.53
CA ILE A 65 3.55 0.42 -12.96
C ILE A 65 3.64 0.39 -14.48
N ARG A 66 2.58 -0.01 -15.20
CA ARG A 66 2.56 0.03 -16.67
C ARG A 66 2.85 1.45 -17.19
N ARG A 67 2.22 2.47 -16.61
CA ARG A 67 2.42 3.88 -16.98
C ARG A 67 3.86 4.35 -16.72
N ILE A 68 4.44 3.99 -15.57
CA ILE A 68 5.83 4.37 -15.24
C ILE A 68 6.82 3.73 -16.21
N THR A 69 6.58 2.47 -16.59
CA THR A 69 7.47 1.70 -17.48
C THR A 69 7.16 1.88 -18.97
N GLU A 70 6.21 2.75 -19.33
CA GLU A 70 5.79 2.94 -20.71
C GLU A 70 6.96 3.44 -21.56
N GLY A 71 7.18 2.80 -22.71
CA GLY A 71 8.27 3.18 -23.63
C GLY A 71 9.67 2.74 -23.21
N SER A 72 9.86 2.15 -22.02
CA SER A 72 11.16 1.70 -21.50
C SER A 72 11.97 0.89 -22.50
N GLU A 73 13.20 1.31 -22.77
CA GLU A 73 14.14 0.59 -23.63
C GLU A 73 14.73 -0.65 -22.93
N LEU A 74 14.88 -0.60 -21.60
CA LEU A 74 15.38 -1.71 -20.80
C LEU A 74 14.44 -2.91 -20.88
N LEU A 75 13.12 -2.67 -20.84
CA LEU A 75 12.12 -3.72 -20.99
C LEU A 75 11.93 -4.21 -22.43
N LYS A 76 12.56 -3.59 -23.44
CA LYS A 76 12.52 -4.10 -24.82
C LYS A 76 13.62 -5.11 -25.11
N GLN A 77 14.56 -5.30 -24.18
CA GLN A 77 15.67 -6.23 -24.36
C GLN A 77 15.17 -7.69 -24.49
N PRO A 78 15.79 -8.50 -25.37
CA PRO A 78 15.46 -9.93 -25.49
C PRO A 78 15.90 -10.70 -24.24
N GLY A 79 15.55 -12.00 -24.17
CA GLY A 79 16.00 -12.89 -23.08
C GLY A 79 15.13 -12.87 -21.83
N LYS A 80 13.87 -12.40 -21.94
CA LYS A 80 12.92 -12.44 -20.83
C LYS A 80 12.58 -13.86 -20.40
N LYS A 81 12.40 -14.07 -19.10
CA LYS A 81 11.89 -15.32 -18.56
C LYS A 81 10.40 -15.49 -18.92
N VAL A 82 9.97 -16.74 -19.10
CA VAL A 82 8.54 -17.06 -19.29
C VAL A 82 7.74 -16.65 -18.05
N GLN A 83 8.30 -16.90 -16.86
CA GLN A 83 7.74 -16.45 -15.59
C GLN A 83 8.85 -15.84 -14.73
N ASP A 84 8.62 -14.62 -14.26
CA ASP A 84 9.48 -14.02 -13.26
C ASP A 84 9.19 -14.56 -11.86
N ALA A 85 10.16 -14.39 -10.97
CA ALA A 85 9.97 -14.67 -9.56
C ALA A 85 8.86 -13.80 -8.97
N TYR A 86 8.27 -14.28 -7.87
CA TYR A 86 7.12 -13.62 -7.25
C TYR A 86 7.46 -12.22 -6.77
N SER A 87 8.70 -11.99 -6.28
CA SER A 87 9.18 -10.66 -5.90
C SER A 87 9.11 -9.61 -7.01
N LEU A 88 9.00 -10.04 -8.26
CA LEU A 88 8.68 -9.19 -9.41
C LEU A 88 7.18 -9.34 -9.73
N ARG A 89 6.76 -10.49 -10.26
CA ARG A 89 5.45 -10.64 -10.92
C ARG A 89 4.23 -10.48 -10.00
N SER A 90 4.37 -10.65 -8.68
CA SER A 90 3.26 -10.49 -7.73
C SER A 90 3.14 -9.08 -7.15
N THR A 91 3.94 -8.13 -7.63
CA THR A 91 3.95 -6.74 -7.14
C THR A 91 2.55 -6.12 -7.12
N PRO A 92 1.75 -6.17 -8.20
CA PRO A 92 0.43 -5.51 -8.18
C PRO A 92 -0.50 -6.08 -7.12
N GLN A 93 -0.46 -7.39 -6.87
CA GLN A 93 -1.31 -8.04 -5.88
C GLN A 93 -0.92 -7.63 -4.46
N VAL A 94 0.38 -7.56 -4.17
CA VAL A 94 0.88 -7.22 -2.83
C VAL A 94 0.76 -5.72 -2.54
N VAL A 95 1.24 -4.87 -3.45
CA VAL A 95 1.15 -3.41 -3.28
C VAL A 95 -0.30 -2.93 -3.42
N GLY A 96 -1.08 -3.60 -4.27
CA GLY A 96 -2.52 -3.36 -4.37
C GLY A 96 -3.27 -3.65 -3.08
N ALA A 97 -2.95 -4.72 -2.37
CA ALA A 97 -3.56 -4.99 -1.06
C ALA A 97 -3.26 -3.88 -0.03
N ALA A 98 -2.06 -3.27 -0.09
CA ALA A 98 -1.76 -2.10 0.73
C ALA A 98 -2.56 -0.86 0.33
N ARG A 99 -2.90 -0.67 -0.95
CA ARG A 99 -3.83 0.38 -1.40
C ARG A 99 -5.23 0.16 -0.85
N ASP A 100 -5.72 -1.08 -0.89
CA ASP A 100 -7.05 -1.42 -0.38
C ASP A 100 -7.11 -1.23 1.15
N ALA A 101 -6.07 -1.66 1.88
CA ALA A 101 -5.94 -1.40 3.32
C ALA A 101 -5.87 0.10 3.64
N TRP A 102 -5.13 0.88 2.85
CA TRP A 102 -5.07 2.33 3.00
C TRP A 102 -6.43 3.01 2.78
N GLN A 103 -7.20 2.59 1.79
CA GLN A 103 -8.55 3.13 1.56
C GLN A 103 -9.45 2.90 2.78
N TRP A 104 -9.38 1.72 3.39
CA TRP A 104 -10.13 1.40 4.59
C TRP A 104 -9.69 2.22 5.80
N ALA A 105 -8.38 2.33 6.04
CA ALA A 105 -7.82 3.15 7.11
C ALA A 105 -8.20 4.63 6.97
N LYS A 106 -8.15 5.17 5.75
CA LYS A 106 -8.61 6.52 5.44
C LYS A 106 -10.08 6.70 5.82
N TYR A 107 -10.95 5.78 5.39
CA TYR A 107 -12.37 5.85 5.71
C TYR A 107 -12.62 5.89 7.23
N MET A 108 -12.00 4.97 7.98
CA MET A 108 -12.22 4.90 9.44
C MET A 108 -11.70 6.13 10.18
N VAL A 109 -10.54 6.65 9.79
CA VAL A 109 -9.98 7.88 10.38
C VAL A 109 -10.80 9.11 10.01
N GLU A 110 -11.30 9.21 8.77
CA GLU A 110 -12.18 10.32 8.37
C GLU A 110 -13.53 10.30 9.11
N VAL A 111 -14.09 9.12 9.39
CA VAL A 111 -15.29 9.03 10.24
C VAL A 111 -15.01 9.59 11.63
N GLU A 112 -13.89 9.22 12.27
CA GLU A 112 -13.57 9.71 13.61
C GLU A 112 -13.26 11.21 13.63
N LEU A 113 -12.49 11.72 12.66
CA LEU A 113 -12.16 13.15 12.54
C LEU A 113 -13.39 14.05 12.49
N ASN A 114 -14.53 13.53 12.01
CA ASN A 114 -15.79 14.26 11.87
C ASN A 114 -16.85 13.82 12.91
N GLY A 115 -16.50 12.93 13.84
CA GLY A 115 -17.41 12.36 14.83
C GLY A 115 -17.34 13.03 16.20
N ALA A 116 -18.41 12.88 16.98
CA ALA A 116 -18.44 13.27 18.40
C ALA A 116 -17.94 12.11 19.28
N ALA A 117 -16.62 11.95 19.35
CA ALA A 117 -15.96 10.96 20.19
C ALA A 117 -15.88 11.45 21.65
N ASP A 118 -17.02 11.49 22.36
CA ASP A 118 -17.11 11.92 23.76
C ASP A 118 -18.20 11.13 24.51
N ASN A 119 -18.35 11.39 25.81
CA ASN A 119 -19.43 10.90 26.65
C ASN A 119 -19.59 11.80 27.89
N PRO A 120 -20.83 12.18 28.30
CA PRO A 120 -22.09 11.92 27.60
C PRO A 120 -22.24 12.77 26.33
N ILE A 121 -23.18 12.36 25.47
CA ILE A 121 -23.55 13.13 24.28
C ILE A 121 -24.81 13.95 24.61
N PHE A 122 -24.74 15.24 24.28
CA PHE A 122 -25.82 16.19 24.50
C PHE A 122 -26.57 16.41 23.19
N PHE A 123 -27.90 16.32 23.24
CA PHE A 123 -28.82 16.64 22.14
C PHE A 123 -29.73 17.79 22.60
N PRO A 124 -29.28 19.06 22.50
CA PRO A 124 -29.97 20.19 23.12
C PRO A 124 -31.36 20.46 22.57
N ASP A 125 -31.55 20.26 21.25
CA ASP A 125 -32.84 20.46 20.58
C ASP A 125 -33.91 19.46 21.05
N GLU A 126 -33.48 18.35 21.67
CA GLU A 126 -34.33 17.29 22.21
C GLU A 126 -34.42 17.31 23.74
N ASP A 127 -33.78 18.27 24.42
CA ASP A 127 -33.60 18.29 25.89
C ASP A 127 -33.10 16.94 26.44
N LEU A 128 -32.17 16.31 25.72
CA LEU A 128 -31.75 14.92 25.95
C LEU A 128 -30.23 14.81 26.16
N VAL A 129 -29.86 13.99 27.15
CA VAL A 129 -28.46 13.59 27.42
C VAL A 129 -28.37 12.07 27.39
N LEU A 130 -27.51 11.54 26.53
CA LEU A 130 -27.29 10.10 26.39
C LEU A 130 -25.89 9.72 26.87
N THR A 131 -25.82 8.67 27.66
CA THR A 131 -24.56 8.04 28.05
C THR A 131 -24.24 6.88 27.11
N GLY A 132 -22.96 6.74 26.80
CA GLY A 132 -22.44 5.74 25.88
C GLY A 132 -20.92 5.65 25.98
N ALA A 133 -20.29 5.18 24.91
CA ALA A 133 -18.86 4.92 24.88
C ALA A 133 -18.22 5.37 23.55
N ASN A 134 -18.68 6.49 22.98
CA ASN A 134 -18.14 7.00 21.71
C ASN A 134 -16.66 7.40 21.80
N PHE A 135 -16.08 7.48 23.00
CA PHE A 135 -14.65 7.66 23.20
C PHE A 135 -13.79 6.43 22.80
N GLN A 136 -14.41 5.28 22.49
CA GLN A 136 -13.71 4.04 22.21
C GLN A 136 -13.05 4.02 20.82
N GLY A 137 -11.73 3.94 20.76
CA GLY A 137 -10.93 4.06 19.53
C GLY A 137 -10.72 2.77 18.72
N VAL A 138 -11.40 1.66 19.06
CA VAL A 138 -11.22 0.36 18.38
C VAL A 138 -11.41 0.41 16.85
N PRO A 139 -12.40 1.14 16.29
CA PRO A 139 -12.58 1.20 14.83
C PRO A 139 -11.34 1.71 14.09
N GLN A 140 -10.67 2.71 14.65
CA GLN A 140 -9.43 3.27 14.10
C GLN A 140 -8.26 2.31 14.32
N ALA A 141 -8.14 1.73 15.51
CA ALA A 141 -7.05 0.82 15.85
C ALA A 141 -6.95 -0.36 14.88
N LEU A 142 -8.07 -1.04 14.60
CA LEU A 142 -8.09 -2.18 13.66
C LEU A 142 -7.74 -1.76 12.23
N ALA A 143 -8.12 -0.55 11.83
CA ALA A 143 -7.81 -0.04 10.49
C ALA A 143 -6.31 0.29 10.36
N LEU A 144 -5.71 0.87 11.39
CA LEU A 144 -4.28 1.16 11.46
C LEU A 144 -3.44 -0.13 11.54
N GLU A 145 -3.87 -1.14 12.31
CA GLU A 145 -3.21 -2.45 12.36
C GLU A 145 -3.17 -3.14 10.99
N LEU A 146 -4.30 -3.11 10.26
CA LEU A 146 -4.37 -3.65 8.91
C LEU A 146 -3.43 -2.91 7.95
N LEU A 147 -3.43 -1.57 8.01
CA LEU A 147 -2.54 -0.74 7.19
C LEU A 147 -1.07 -1.04 7.48
N GLY A 148 -0.69 -1.08 8.76
CA GLY A 148 0.68 -1.41 9.18
C GLY A 148 1.12 -2.78 8.66
N THR A 149 0.29 -3.81 8.83
CA THR A 149 0.56 -5.16 8.32
C THR A 149 0.72 -5.18 6.80
N ALA A 150 -0.12 -4.44 6.07
CA ALA A 150 -0.04 -4.36 4.62
C ALA A 150 1.26 -3.66 4.16
N ILE A 151 1.65 -2.57 4.83
CA ILE A 151 2.94 -1.88 4.58
C ILE A 151 4.11 -2.82 4.83
N THR A 152 4.13 -3.54 5.97
CA THR A 152 5.16 -4.53 6.27
C THR A 152 5.28 -5.60 5.18
N THR A 153 4.15 -6.07 4.65
CA THR A 153 4.13 -7.04 3.55
C THR A 153 4.80 -6.48 2.28
N VAL A 154 4.56 -5.21 1.95
CA VAL A 154 5.24 -4.53 0.83
C VAL A 154 6.73 -4.39 1.09
N CYS A 155 7.15 -4.07 2.32
CA CYS A 155 8.56 -4.00 2.71
C CYS A 155 9.28 -5.34 2.49
N VAL A 156 8.67 -6.46 2.90
CA VAL A 156 9.22 -7.82 2.67
C VAL A 156 9.38 -8.09 1.17
N LEU A 157 8.39 -7.74 0.35
CA LEU A 157 8.51 -7.89 -1.11
C LEU A 157 9.65 -7.03 -1.68
N SER A 158 9.78 -5.79 -1.19
CA SER A 158 10.84 -4.87 -1.61
C SER A 158 12.23 -5.40 -1.24
N GLU A 159 12.40 -5.95 -0.04
CA GLU A 159 13.65 -6.57 0.36
C GLU A 159 13.99 -7.79 -0.51
N ARG A 160 13.01 -8.62 -0.88
CA ARG A 160 13.23 -9.74 -1.82
C ARG A 160 13.68 -9.25 -3.21
N ARG A 161 13.31 -8.03 -3.61
CA ARG A 161 13.83 -7.39 -4.84
C ARG A 161 15.26 -6.90 -4.68
N VAL A 162 15.61 -6.31 -3.52
CA VAL A 162 17.00 -5.94 -3.20
C VAL A 162 17.90 -7.17 -3.24
N ASN A 163 17.53 -8.27 -2.58
CA ASN A 163 18.29 -9.52 -2.64
C ASN A 163 18.51 -10.02 -4.08
N ARG A 164 17.52 -9.82 -4.96
CA ARG A 164 17.63 -10.18 -6.38
C ARG A 164 18.63 -9.30 -7.12
N LEU A 165 18.66 -8.00 -6.85
CA LEU A 165 19.62 -7.07 -7.46
C LEU A 165 21.05 -7.37 -7.02
N MET A 166 21.25 -7.72 -5.74
CA MET A 166 22.58 -7.95 -5.17
C MET A 166 23.20 -9.32 -5.52
N ASN A 167 22.38 -10.28 -5.94
CA ASN A 167 22.81 -11.65 -6.21
C ASN A 167 22.98 -11.90 -7.72
N PRO A 168 24.21 -12.19 -8.21
CA PRO A 168 24.50 -12.35 -9.64
C PRO A 168 23.74 -13.51 -10.30
N HIS A 169 23.33 -14.52 -9.52
CA HIS A 169 22.53 -15.63 -10.03
C HIS A 169 21.05 -15.27 -10.24
N LEU A 170 20.60 -14.14 -9.69
CA LEU A 170 19.21 -13.70 -9.72
C LEU A 170 19.00 -12.40 -10.51
N SER A 171 20.07 -11.65 -10.75
CA SER A 171 20.07 -10.24 -11.19
C SER A 171 20.12 -10.03 -12.70
N VAL A 172 20.07 -11.09 -13.52
CA VAL A 172 20.08 -10.99 -14.99
C VAL A 172 21.36 -10.31 -15.51
N GLY A 173 22.51 -10.70 -14.95
CA GLY A 173 23.83 -10.28 -15.42
C GLY A 173 24.42 -9.06 -14.71
N LEU A 174 23.76 -8.51 -13.69
CA LEU A 174 24.39 -7.49 -12.82
C LEU A 174 25.50 -8.13 -11.96
N PRO A 175 26.59 -7.39 -11.67
CA PRO A 175 27.67 -7.89 -10.84
C PRO A 175 27.20 -8.10 -9.39
N ALA A 176 27.90 -8.98 -8.67
CA ALA A 176 27.64 -9.21 -7.25
C ALA A 176 27.74 -7.91 -6.46
N PHE A 177 26.78 -7.68 -5.57
CA PHE A 177 26.69 -6.47 -4.74
C PHE A 177 26.64 -5.14 -5.50
N LEU A 178 26.37 -5.18 -6.82
CA LEU A 178 26.36 -4.01 -7.71
C LEU A 178 27.70 -3.24 -7.77
N THR A 179 28.82 -3.89 -7.43
CA THR A 179 30.17 -3.32 -7.46
C THR A 179 30.98 -3.82 -8.66
N ARG A 180 31.98 -3.05 -9.09
CA ARG A 180 32.96 -3.43 -10.11
C ARG A 180 34.36 -3.45 -9.53
#